data_AF-A0A7C6ZTE6-F1
#
_entry.id   AF-A0A7C6ZTE6-F1
#
_cell.length_a   1.000
_cell.length_b   1.000
_cell.length_c   1.000
_cell.angle_alpha   90.00
_cell.angle_beta   90.00
_cell.angle_gamma   90.00
#
_symmetry.space_group_name_H-M   'P 1'
#
loop_
_entity.id
_entity.type
_entity.pdbx_description
1 polymer ?
#
loop_
_entity_poly.entity_id
_entity_poly.type
_entity_poly.pdbx_seq_one_letter_code
_entity_poly.pdbx_strand_id
1 'polypeptide(L)'
;ATENTLILNGRVHKLAQVDFSYDAHNFMQPWRMVAPDGRLDLTFTPFVERIAKTNLLLIASTVHQLFGRYSGCVVADNGERIVVDGLIGFAEEHHARW
;
A
#
# COMPACT_ATOMS: atom_id res chain seq x y z
N ALA A 1 4.32 -15.04 -8.73
CA ALA A 1 4.71 -13.67 -9.14
C ALA A 1 3.73 -12.70 -8.48
N THR A 2 4.22 -11.58 -7.93
CA THR A 2 3.37 -10.52 -7.32
C THR A 2 3.00 -9.47 -8.36
N GLU A 3 2.11 -8.53 -8.04
CA GLU A 3 1.76 -7.39 -8.91
C GLU A 3 2.48 -6.08 -8.51
N ASN A 4 3.35 -6.13 -7.50
CA ASN A 4 4.09 -4.97 -6.97
C ASN A 4 4.94 -4.28 -8.05
N THR A 5 4.83 -2.95 -8.16
CA THR A 5 5.46 -2.13 -9.20
C THR A 5 5.61 -0.69 -8.73
N LEU A 6 6.72 -0.04 -9.12
CA LEU A 6 6.83 1.41 -9.17
C LEU A 6 6.56 1.89 -10.61
N ILE A 7 5.65 2.84 -10.78
CA ILE A 7 5.47 3.53 -12.07
C ILE A 7 6.11 4.91 -11.96
N LEU A 8 7.17 5.14 -12.73
CA LEU A 8 7.92 6.40 -12.71
C LEU A 8 8.08 6.90 -14.15
N ASN A 9 7.63 8.14 -14.42
CA ASN A 9 7.73 8.78 -15.74
C ASN A 9 7.20 7.91 -16.90
N GLY A 10 6.07 7.22 -16.68
CA GLY A 10 5.46 6.33 -17.68
C GLY A 10 6.15 4.97 -17.85
N ARG A 11 7.20 4.68 -17.07
CA ARG A 11 7.89 3.39 -17.06
C ARG A 11 7.50 2.57 -15.85
N VAL A 12 7.24 1.29 -16.09
CA VAL A 12 7.03 0.25 -15.07
C VAL A 12 8.38 -0.27 -14.60
N HIS A 13 8.61 -0.20 -13.30
CA HIS A 13 9.74 -0.80 -12.59
C HIS A 13 9.23 -1.93 -11.71
N LYS A 14 9.54 -3.17 -12.08
CA LYS A 14 9.02 -4.34 -11.38
C LYS A 14 9.65 -4.43 -9.99
N LEU A 15 8.81 -4.54 -8.96
CA LEU A 15 9.25 -4.88 -7.61
C LEU A 15 8.98 -6.37 -7.36
N ALA A 16 9.83 -6.98 -6.54
CA ALA A 16 9.67 -8.36 -6.09
C ALA A 16 8.57 -8.44 -5.01
N GLN A 17 8.79 -9.27 -3.99
CA GLN A 17 7.96 -9.30 -2.81
C GLN A 17 8.05 -7.96 -2.06
N VAL A 18 6.91 -7.51 -1.55
CA VAL A 18 6.80 -6.36 -0.63
C VAL A 18 6.02 -6.86 0.57
N ASP A 19 6.63 -6.75 1.73
CA ASP A 19 6.04 -7.15 3.00
C ASP A 19 5.30 -5.97 3.61
N PHE A 20 4.05 -6.20 4.00
CA PHE A 20 3.18 -5.23 4.63
C PHE A 20 3.05 -5.58 6.11
N SER A 21 3.35 -4.60 6.98
CA SER A 21 3.17 -4.72 8.43
C SER A 21 2.24 -3.61 8.91
N TYR A 22 1.07 -4.00 9.41
CA TYR A 22 0.02 -3.11 9.89
C TYR A 22 -0.80 -3.83 10.97
N ASP A 23 -1.60 -3.07 11.73
CA ASP A 23 -2.52 -3.63 12.72
C ASP A 23 -3.91 -3.82 12.10
N ALA A 24 -4.29 -5.09 11.88
CA ALA A 24 -5.61 -5.45 11.34
C ALA A 24 -6.78 -5.10 12.28
N HIS A 25 -6.51 -4.75 13.55
CA HIS A 25 -7.51 -4.25 14.49
C HIS A 25 -7.56 -2.71 14.53
N ASN A 26 -6.59 -2.02 13.92
CA ASN A 26 -6.51 -0.57 13.88
C ASN A 26 -5.78 -0.08 12.62
N PHE A 27 -6.52 -0.02 11.51
CA PHE A 27 -6.01 0.41 10.21
C PHE A 27 -5.49 1.86 10.18
N MET A 28 -5.80 2.68 11.19
CA MET A 28 -5.31 4.06 11.29
C MET A 28 -3.89 4.17 11.85
N GLN A 29 -3.30 3.08 12.37
CA GLN A 29 -1.88 3.04 12.69
C GLN A 29 -1.02 3.15 11.42
N PRO A 30 0.26 3.55 11.51
CA PRO A 30 1.15 3.57 10.34
C PRO A 30 1.41 2.16 9.77
N TRP A 31 1.43 2.04 8.44
CA TRP A 31 1.71 0.78 7.74
C TRP A 31 3.14 0.81 7.22
N ARG A 32 3.89 -0.27 7.47
CA ARG A 32 5.22 -0.47 6.91
C ARG A 32 5.13 -1.31 5.63
N MET A 33 5.80 -0.87 4.58
CA MET A 33 5.90 -1.57 3.31
C MET A 33 7.38 -1.69 2.93
N VAL A 34 7.93 -2.90 2.98
CA VAL A 34 9.38 -3.14 2.80
C VAL A 34 9.60 -4.24 1.77
N ALA A 35 10.48 -3.99 0.80
CA ALA A 35 10.98 -5.04 -0.07
C ALA A 35 12.27 -5.64 0.54
N PRO A 36 12.38 -6.98 0.68
CA PRO A 36 13.57 -7.61 1.26
C PRO A 36 14.88 -7.34 0.51
N ASP A 37 14.80 -7.00 -0.78
CA ASP A 37 15.94 -6.62 -1.62
C ASP A 37 16.39 -5.16 -1.41
N GLY A 38 15.74 -4.43 -0.48
CA GLY A 38 16.06 -3.04 -0.14
C GLY A 38 15.55 -2.01 -1.15
N ARG A 39 14.81 -2.42 -2.19
CA ARG A 39 14.31 -1.48 -3.21
C ARG A 39 13.09 -0.68 -2.79
N LEU A 40 12.45 -1.03 -1.69
CA LEU A 40 11.30 -0.30 -1.15
C LEU A 40 11.41 -0.28 0.38
N ASP A 41 11.32 0.92 0.94
CA ASP A 41 11.15 1.16 2.37
C ASP A 41 10.19 2.34 2.50
N LEU A 42 8.92 2.06 2.76
CA LEU A 42 7.89 3.09 2.94
C LEU A 42 7.16 2.92 4.27
N THR A 43 6.72 4.06 4.78
CA THR A 43 5.70 4.19 5.82
C THR A 43 4.51 4.93 5.24
N PHE A 44 3.32 4.35 5.36
CA PHE A 44 2.05 5.01 5.08
C PHE A 44 1.42 5.44 6.41
N THR A 45 1.10 6.72 6.57
CA THR A 45 0.41 7.25 7.76
C THR A 45 -1.00 7.70 7.37
N PRO A 46 -2.03 6.93 7.74
CA PRO A 46 -3.43 7.27 7.47
C PRO A 46 -3.87 8.57 8.17
N PHE A 47 -4.76 9.32 7.55
CA PHE A 47 -5.47 10.45 8.17
C PHE A 47 -6.99 10.42 7.97
N VAL A 48 -7.50 9.62 7.02
CA VAL A 48 -8.94 9.39 6.80
C VAL A 48 -9.17 7.93 6.47
N GLU A 49 -10.24 7.36 7.00
CA GLU A 49 -10.75 6.02 6.65
C GLU A 49 -12.14 6.13 6.01
N ARG A 50 -12.34 5.41 4.91
CA ARG A 50 -13.64 5.21 4.26
C ARG A 50 -13.97 3.72 4.25
N ILE A 51 -15.10 3.36 4.85
CA ILE A 51 -15.58 1.98 4.91
C ILE A 51 -16.70 1.79 3.88
N ALA A 52 -16.51 0.87 2.94
CA ALA A 52 -17.55 0.45 1.99
C ALA A 52 -18.01 -0.98 2.31
N LYS A 53 -19.32 -1.18 2.46
CA LYS A 53 -19.92 -2.50 2.73
C LYS A 53 -20.87 -2.88 1.61
N THR A 54 -20.71 -4.09 1.09
CA THR A 54 -21.61 -4.69 0.10
C THR A 54 -22.23 -5.95 0.69
N ASN A 55 -23.57 -5.97 0.78
CA ASN A 55 -24.35 -7.12 1.24
C ASN A 55 -25.31 -7.55 0.13
N LEU A 56 -24.96 -8.60 -0.60
CA LEU A 56 -25.79 -9.18 -1.68
C LEU A 56 -26.09 -10.64 -1.35
N LEU A 57 -27.20 -10.87 -0.63
CA LEU A 57 -27.84 -12.13 -0.21
C LEU A 57 -26.96 -13.27 0.38
N LEU A 58 -25.83 -13.61 -0.24
CA LEU A 58 -24.83 -14.59 0.19
C LEU A 58 -23.39 -14.02 0.20
N ILE A 59 -23.16 -12.87 -0.43
CA ILE A 59 -21.84 -12.22 -0.52
C ILE A 59 -21.81 -11.06 0.48
N ALA A 60 -20.88 -11.13 1.42
CA ALA A 60 -20.56 -10.02 2.31
C ALA A 60 -19.12 -9.57 2.05
N SER A 61 -18.95 -8.30 1.67
CA SER A 61 -17.65 -7.69 1.48
C SER A 61 -17.55 -6.38 2.26
N THR A 62 -16.44 -6.19 2.97
CA THR A 62 -16.07 -4.93 3.60
C THR A 62 -14.71 -4.49 3.07
N VAL A 63 -14.66 -3.26 2.58
CA VAL A 63 -13.42 -2.59 2.13
C VAL A 63 -13.13 -1.44 3.09
N HIS A 64 -11.94 -1.44 3.65
CA HIS A 64 -11.38 -0.31 4.39
C HIS A 64 -10.41 0.41 3.46
N GLN A 65 -10.80 1.62 3.02
CA GLN A 65 -9.98 2.45 2.16
C GLN A 65 -9.41 3.61 2.98
N LEU A 66 -8.10 3.62 3.13
CA LEU A 66 -7.38 4.59 3.96
C LEU A 66 -6.72 5.61 3.07
N PHE A 67 -6.93 6.90 3.32
CA PHE A 67 -6.17 7.98 2.72
C PHE A 67 -5.11 8.47 3.70
N GLY A 68 -3.90 8.69 3.20
CA GLY A 68 -2.75 8.94 4.05
C GLY A 68 -1.60 9.58 3.29
N ARG A 69 -0.48 9.70 3.99
CA ARG A 69 0.79 10.16 3.43
C ARG A 69 1.81 9.03 3.43
N TYR A 70 2.52 8.88 2.32
CA TYR A 70 3.68 8.02 2.19
C TYR A 70 4.95 8.82 2.47
N SER A 71 5.86 8.23 3.24
CA SER A 71 7.22 8.72 3.43
C SER A 71 8.22 7.55 3.41
N GLY A 72 9.42 7.78 2.90
CA GLY A 72 10.47 6.77 2.79
C GLY A 72 11.22 6.85 1.46
N CYS A 73 11.57 5.71 0.87
CA CYS A 73 12.24 5.68 -0.42
C CYS A 73 11.92 4.44 -1.25
N VAL A 74 12.13 4.57 -2.55
CA VAL A 74 12.06 3.50 -3.54
C VAL A 74 13.24 3.59 -4.49
N VAL A 75 13.74 2.45 -4.98
CA VAL A 75 14.86 2.35 -5.92
C VAL A 75 14.37 1.78 -7.26
N ALA A 76 14.49 2.57 -8.32
CA ALA A 76 14.14 2.17 -9.68
C ALA A 76 15.17 1.17 -10.26
N ASP A 77 14.84 0.51 -11.38
CA ASP A 77 15.71 -0.55 -11.95
C ASP A 77 17.09 -0.04 -12.42
N ASN A 78 17.19 1.26 -12.70
CA ASN A 78 18.44 1.93 -13.05
C ASN A 78 19.29 2.29 -11.81
N GLY A 79 18.85 1.93 -10.60
CA GLY A 79 19.54 2.27 -9.35
C GLY A 79 19.22 3.68 -8.81
N GLU A 80 18.37 4.45 -9.49
CA GLU A 80 17.93 5.76 -9.01
C GLU A 80 17.12 5.60 -7.73
N ARG A 81 17.51 6.34 -6.68
CA ARG A 81 16.79 6.38 -5.40
C ARG A 81 15.87 7.60 -5.37
N ILE A 82 14.58 7.34 -5.22
CA ILE A 82 13.54 8.35 -5.10
C ILE A 82 13.15 8.44 -3.63
N VAL A 83 13.27 9.64 -3.06
CA VAL A 83 12.75 9.95 -1.73
C VAL A 83 11.28 10.33 -1.87
N VAL A 84 10.45 9.69 -1.05
CA VAL A 84 9.04 10.03 -0.91
C VAL A 84 8.90 10.75 0.41
N ASP A 85 8.37 11.97 0.39
CA ASP A 85 8.17 12.77 1.60
C ASP A 85 6.76 13.38 1.59
N GLY A 86 5.87 12.80 2.41
CA GLY A 86 4.53 13.31 2.60
C GLY A 86 3.60 13.16 1.38
N LEU A 87 3.91 12.25 0.45
CA LEU A 87 3.12 12.06 -0.77
C LEU A 87 1.74 11.51 -0.42
N ILE A 88 0.68 12.19 -0.85
CA ILE A 88 -0.70 11.75 -0.59
C ILE A 88 -1.03 10.56 -1.49
N GLY A 89 -1.63 9.54 -0.89
CA GLY A 89 -2.15 8.37 -1.59
C GLY A 89 -3.14 7.61 -0.73
N PHE A 90 -3.43 6.36 -1.12
CA PHE A 90 -4.35 5.50 -0.39
C PHE A 90 -3.84 4.05 -0.33
N ALA A 91 -4.26 3.32 0.71
CA ALA A 91 -4.09 1.89 0.87
C ALA A 91 -5.45 1.25 1.18
N GLU A 92 -5.66 -0.02 0.80
CA GLU A 92 -6.93 -0.72 0.98
C GLU A 92 -6.72 -2.07 1.65
N GLU A 93 -7.61 -2.41 2.57
CA GLU A 93 -7.80 -3.76 3.11
C GLU A 93 -9.18 -4.28 2.66
N HIS A 94 -9.23 -5.49 2.12
CA HIS A 94 -10.46 -6.06 1.57
C HIS A 94 -10.77 -7.40 2.22
N HIS A 95 -11.84 -7.43 3.01
CA HIS A 95 -12.37 -8.66 3.59
C HIS A 95 -13.58 -9.12 2.76
N ALA A 96 -13.47 -10.30 2.13
CA ALA A 96 -14.56 -10.94 1.40
C ALA A 96 -14.87 -12.32 2.01
N ARG A 97 -16.15 -12.60 2.20
CA ARG A 97 -16.66 -13.95 2.53
C ARG A 97 -17.53 -14.43 1.37
N TRP A 98 -17.30 -15.66 0.93
CA TRP A 98 -18.04 -16.34 -0.15
C TRP A 98 -18.76 -17.58 0.38
#